data_AF-A0A0Q6BG44-F1
#
_entry.id   AF-A0A0Q6BG44-F1
#
_cell.length_a   1.000
_cell.length_b   1.000
_cell.length_c   1.000
_cell.angle_alpha   90.00
_cell.angle_beta   90.00
_cell.angle_gamma   90.00
#
_symmetry.space_group_name_H-M   'P 1'
#
loop_
_entity.id
_entity.type
_entity.pdbx_description
1 polymer ?
#
loop_
_entity_poly.entity_id
_entity_poly.type
_entity_poly.pdbx_seq_one_letter_code
_entity_poly.pdbx_strand_id
1 'polypeptide(L)'
;MLFSNDKIRELSFKIKQLIDSSPISELETNIHALIQGMLTKMELVSREEFDIQTALLARTQQQLRVLEEKISTLEQAHTSEK
;
A
#
# COMPACT_ATOMS: atom_id res chain seq x y z
N MET A 1 1.83 -6.25 5.81
CA MET A 1 1.89 -5.78 4.41
C MET A 1 0.48 -5.67 3.87
N LEU A 2 0.16 -4.64 3.10
CA LEU A 2 -1.17 -4.32 2.56
C LEU A 2 -1.72 -5.34 1.51
N PHE A 3 -1.06 -6.49 1.37
CA PHE A 3 -1.53 -7.65 0.63
C PHE A 3 -1.44 -8.89 1.55
N SER A 4 -2.57 -9.26 2.18
CA SER A 4 -2.62 -10.44 3.05
C SER A 4 -2.88 -11.70 2.23
N ASN A 5 -2.10 -12.76 2.47
CA ASN A 5 -2.23 -14.06 1.81
C ASN A 5 -3.67 -14.63 1.95
N ASP A 6 -4.34 -14.33 3.05
CA ASP A 6 -5.71 -14.77 3.34
C ASP A 6 -6.75 -14.20 2.35
N LYS A 7 -6.61 -12.94 1.93
CA LYS A 7 -7.52 -12.32 0.94
C LYS A 7 -7.36 -12.96 -0.44
N ILE A 8 -6.13 -13.33 -0.83
CA ILE A 8 -5.87 -14.04 -2.09
C ILE A 8 -6.49 -15.45 -2.04
N ARG A 9 -6.37 -16.13 -0.90
CA ARG A 9 -6.99 -17.45 -0.70
C ARG A 9 -8.51 -17.39 -0.79
N GLU A 10 -9.12 -16.36 -0.18
CA GLU A 10 -10.57 -16.13 -0.26
C GLU A 10 -11.03 -15.86 -1.71
N LEU A 11 -10.28 -15.04 -2.47
CA LEU A 11 -10.56 -14.80 -3.89
C LEU A 11 -10.49 -16.10 -4.69
N SER A 12 -9.43 -16.89 -4.51
CA SER A 12 -9.24 -18.18 -5.20
C SER A 12 -10.39 -19.14 -4.91
N PHE A 13 -10.84 -19.20 -3.66
CA PHE A 13 -11.99 -20.01 -3.26
C PHE A 13 -13.29 -19.54 -3.93
N LYS A 14 -13.54 -18.22 -3.96
CA LYS A 14 -14.73 -17.64 -4.61
C LYS A 14 -14.74 -17.85 -6.13
N ILE A 15 -13.59 -17.73 -6.78
CA ILE A 15 -13.44 -18.03 -8.22
C ILE A 15 -13.75 -19.51 -8.48
N LYS A 16 -13.19 -20.42 -7.66
CA LYS A 16 -13.47 -21.86 -7.79
C LYS A 16 -14.96 -22.16 -7.63
N GLN A 17 -15.62 -21.54 -6.65
CA GLN A 17 -17.07 -21.69 -6.47
C GLN A 17 -17.87 -21.16 -7.67
N LEU A 18 -17.49 -20.04 -8.27
CA LEU A 18 -18.16 -19.51 -9.46
C LEU A 18 -18.03 -20.47 -10.66
N ILE A 19 -16.86 -21.05 -10.85
CA ILE A 19 -16.61 -22.04 -11.91
C ILE A 19 -17.50 -23.28 -11.71
N ASP A 20 -17.64 -23.75 -10.48
CA ASP A 20 -18.42 -24.95 -10.15
C ASP A 20 -19.96 -24.71 -10.20
N SER A 21 -20.42 -23.46 -10.08
CA SER A 21 -21.84 -23.12 -9.88
C SER A 21 -22.50 -22.31 -11.01
N SER A 22 -21.74 -21.80 -11.98
CA SER A 22 -22.26 -20.87 -13.01
C SER A 22 -22.19 -21.44 -14.44
N PRO A 23 -23.13 -21.08 -15.31
CA PRO A 23 -23.03 -21.36 -16.74
C PRO A 23 -21.78 -20.73 -17.37
N ILE A 24 -21.16 -21.41 -18.33
CA ILE A 24 -19.93 -20.95 -19.01
C ILE A 24 -20.11 -19.55 -19.64
N SER A 25 -21.31 -19.23 -20.14
CA SER A 25 -21.62 -17.94 -20.75
C SER A 25 -21.58 -16.74 -19.81
N GLU A 26 -21.72 -16.96 -18.50
CA GLU A 26 -21.76 -15.88 -17.48
C GLU A 26 -20.48 -15.83 -16.62
N LEU A 27 -19.60 -16.82 -16.78
CA LEU A 27 -18.44 -17.01 -15.94
C LEU A 27 -17.44 -15.86 -16.03
N GLU A 28 -17.16 -15.39 -17.26
CA GLU A 28 -16.22 -14.28 -17.49
C GLU A 28 -16.67 -12.99 -16.79
N THR A 29 -17.93 -12.61 -16.99
CA THR A 29 -18.52 -11.42 -16.39
C THR A 29 -18.52 -11.49 -14.86
N ASN A 30 -18.89 -12.64 -14.30
CA ASN A 30 -18.96 -12.83 -12.85
C ASN A 30 -17.56 -12.83 -12.20
N ILE A 31 -16.57 -13.47 -12.83
CA ILE A 31 -15.18 -13.44 -12.35
C ILE A 31 -14.62 -12.01 -12.41
N HIS A 32 -14.86 -11.28 -13.52
CA HIS A 32 -14.39 -9.91 -13.67
C HIS A 32 -14.97 -8.99 -12.59
N ALA A 33 -16.28 -9.05 -12.36
CA ALA A 33 -16.95 -8.29 -11.31
C ALA A 33 -16.42 -8.62 -9.90
N LEU A 34 -16.10 -9.91 -9.65
CA LEU A 34 -15.59 -10.35 -8.35
C LEU A 34 -14.16 -9.83 -8.09
N ILE A 35 -13.28 -9.90 -9.10
CA ILE A 35 -11.93 -9.32 -9.03
C ILE A 35 -12.00 -7.81 -8.83
N GLN A 36 -12.83 -7.12 -9.62
CA GLN A 36 -12.98 -5.67 -9.52
C GLN A 36 -13.51 -5.26 -8.14
N GLY A 37 -14.54 -5.94 -7.63
CA GLY A 37 -15.08 -5.69 -6.29
C GLY A 37 -14.06 -5.95 -5.17
N MET A 38 -13.18 -6.95 -5.33
CA MET A 38 -12.09 -7.19 -4.37
C MET A 38 -11.06 -6.06 -4.40
N LEU A 39 -10.60 -5.63 -5.59
CA LEU A 39 -9.61 -4.57 -5.74
C LEU A 39 -10.13 -3.24 -5.20
N THR A 40 -11.40 -2.91 -5.41
CA THR A 40 -12.04 -1.72 -4.82
C THR A 40 -12.05 -1.75 -3.30
N LYS A 41 -12.32 -2.92 -2.69
CA LYS A 41 -12.28 -3.11 -1.22
C LYS A 41 -10.87 -3.05 -0.63
N MET A 42 -9.83 -3.03 -1.45
CA MET A 42 -8.45 -2.95 -1.00
C MET A 42 -7.93 -1.52 -0.91
N GLU A 43 -8.78 -0.51 -1.15
CA GLU A 43 -8.42 0.92 -1.09
C GLU A 43 -7.11 1.21 -1.84
N LEU A 44 -6.95 0.57 -3.01
CA LEU A 44 -5.74 0.68 -3.81
C LEU A 44 -5.63 2.10 -4.34
N VAL A 45 -4.52 2.76 -4.03
CA VAL A 45 -4.15 4.02 -4.67
C VAL A 45 -3.56 3.73 -6.06
N SER A 46 -3.71 4.69 -6.97
CA SER A 46 -3.08 4.59 -8.28
C SER A 46 -1.56 4.50 -8.16
N ARG A 47 -0.91 3.94 -9.17
CA ARG A 47 0.56 3.86 -9.21
C ARG A 47 1.20 5.25 -9.14
N GLU A 48 0.59 6.23 -9.80
CA GLU A 48 1.03 7.62 -9.79
C GLU A 48 0.95 8.24 -8.39
N GLU A 49 -0.18 8.09 -7.69
CA GLU A 49 -0.33 8.57 -6.31
C GLU A 49 0.68 7.92 -5.35
N PHE A 50 0.94 6.62 -5.52
CA PHE A 50 1.97 5.93 -4.75
C PHE A 50 3.36 6.51 -4.99
N ASP A 51 3.74 6.74 -6.24
CA ASP A 51 5.04 7.30 -6.60
C ASP A 51 5.19 8.74 -6.05
N ILE A 52 4.12 9.55 -6.09
CA ILE A 52 4.07 10.89 -5.48
C ILE A 52 4.29 10.82 -3.97
N GLN A 53 3.58 9.94 -3.26
CA GLN A 53 3.72 9.79 -1.81
C GLN A 53 5.12 9.31 -1.42
N THR A 54 5.70 8.41 -2.22
CA THR A 54 7.07 7.91 -2.02
C THR A 54 8.09 9.04 -2.15
N ALA A 55 7.96 9.87 -3.19
CA ALA A 55 8.82 11.03 -3.38
C ALA A 55 8.68 12.06 -2.24
N LEU A 56 7.45 12.33 -1.79
CA LEU A 56 7.20 13.21 -0.65
C LEU A 56 7.83 12.67 0.63
N LEU A 57 7.68 11.37 0.91
CA LEU A 57 8.28 10.72 2.07
C LEU A 57 9.81 10.81 2.05
N ALA A 58 10.43 10.56 0.88
CA ALA A 58 11.88 10.69 0.72
C ALA A 58 12.38 12.11 1.05
N ARG A 59 11.66 13.13 0.57
CA ARG A 59 11.95 14.54 0.89
C ARG A 59 11.80 14.82 2.39
N THR A 60 10.74 14.34 3.02
CA THR A 60 10.52 14.50 4.47
C THR A 60 11.65 13.87 5.28
N GLN A 61 12.07 12.65 4.93
CA GLN A 61 13.19 11.98 5.59
C GLN A 61 14.50 12.77 5.44
N GLN A 62 14.74 13.36 4.26
CA GLN A 62 15.90 14.23 4.06
C GLN A 62 15.85 15.47 4.95
N GLN A 63 14.70 16.13 5.03
CA GLN A 63 14.52 17.30 5.90
C GLN A 63 14.66 16.95 7.38
N LEU A 64 14.17 15.77 7.79
CA LEU A 64 14.34 15.25 9.14
C LEU A 64 15.81 15.12 9.51
N ARG A 65 16.62 14.47 8.66
CA ARG A 65 18.07 14.31 8.91
C ARG A 65 18.79 15.66 9.07
N VAL A 66 18.47 16.64 8.23
CA VAL A 66 19.05 17.99 8.33
C VAL A 66 18.68 18.67 9.65
N LEU A 67 17.45 18.50 10.13
CA LEU A 67 17.02 19.04 11.41
C LEU A 67 17.70 18.33 12.59
N GLU A 68 17.82 16.99 12.53
CA GLU A 68 18.53 16.19 13.52
C GLU A 68 20.01 16.60 13.64
N GLU A 69 20.71 16.83 12.52
CA GLU A 69 22.08 17.33 12.52
C GLU A 69 22.21 18.73 13.16
N LYS A 70 21.27 19.63 12.85
CA LYS A 70 21.24 20.98 13.45
C LYS A 70 21.02 20.91 14.96
N ILE A 71 20.09 20.07 15.40
CA ILE A 71 19.82 19.88 16.83
C ILE A 71 21.06 19.31 17.51
N SER A 72 21.69 18.27 16.95
CA SER A 72 22.90 17.68 17.52
C SER A 72 24.03 18.70 17.66
N THR A 73 24.20 19.56 16.65
CA THR A 73 25.20 20.65 16.70
C THR A 73 24.90 21.64 17.84
N LEU A 74 23.64 22.04 18.01
CA LEU A 74 23.22 22.94 19.08
C LEU A 74 23.36 22.31 20.47
N GLU A 75 23.03 21.03 20.60
CA GLU A 75 23.20 20.28 21.85
C GLU A 75 24.68 20.18 22.24
N GLN A 76 25.58 19.87 21.30
CA GLN A 76 27.02 19.82 21.54
C GLN A 76 27.60 21.19 21.96
N ALA A 77 27.15 22.27 21.32
CA ALA A 77 27.55 23.63 21.66
C ALA A 77 27.12 23.98 23.10
N HIS A 78 25.88 23.67 23.49
CA HIS A 78 25.39 23.92 24.84
C HIS A 78 26.04 23.05 25.92
N THR A 79 26.47 21.83 25.59
CA THR A 79 27.20 20.97 26.54
C THR A 79 28.65 21.42 26.75
N SER A 80 29.28 22.09 25.78
CA SER A 80 30.66 22.61 25.92
C SER A 80 30.77 23.91 26.75
N GLU A 81 29.66 24.61 27.00
CA GLU A 81 29.64 25.85 27.81
C GLU A 81 29.37 25.60 29.31
N LYS A 82 29.13 24.35 29.72
CA LYS A 82 29.03 23.93 31.13
C LYS A 82 30.29 23.22 31.60
#